data_AF-Q3LI86-F1
#
_entry.id   AF-Q3LI86-F1
#
_cell.length_a   1.000
_cell.length_b   1.000
_cell.length_c   1.000
_cell.angle_alpha   90.00
_cell.angle_beta   90.00
_cell.angle_gamma   90.00
#
_symmetry.space_group_name_H-M   'P 1'
#
loop_
_entity.id
_entity.type
_entity.pdbx_description
1 polymer ?
#
loop_
_entity_poly.entity_id
_entity_poly.type
_entity_poly.pdbx_seq_one_letter_code
_entity_poly.pdbx_strand_id
1 'polypeptide(L)'
;MIFFILILSTYIFFSLDSMSSLVVFILLEVCLYSILLSMSWFHVMILLMILEMLMLLIFLLMNFSILLMKMSGIFIFMFITLSVAEASVGMSLLTMLVRSHGNDFMQISIF
;
A
#
# COMPACT_ATOMS: atom_id res chain seq x y z
N MET A 1 -13.42 -4.12 -5.00
CA MET A 1 -13.19 -3.11 -3.95
C MET A 1 -14.37 -3.03 -2.98
N ILE A 2 -15.55 -2.56 -3.40
CA ILE A 2 -16.74 -2.40 -2.52
C ILE A 2 -17.24 -3.71 -1.90
N PHE A 3 -17.27 -4.81 -2.65
CA PHE A 3 -17.72 -6.12 -2.14
C PHE A 3 -16.79 -6.70 -1.05
N PHE A 4 -15.48 -6.50 -1.20
CA PHE A 4 -14.49 -6.98 -0.24
C PHE A 4 -14.51 -6.13 1.05
N ILE A 5 -14.71 -4.82 0.91
CA ILE A 5 -14.96 -3.88 2.02
C ILE A 5 -16.23 -4.27 2.79
N LEU A 6 -17.29 -4.67 2.10
CA LEU A 6 -18.53 -5.15 2.72
C LEU A 6 -18.33 -6.45 3.50
N ILE A 7 -17.66 -7.45 2.92
CA ILE A 7 -17.35 -8.72 3.62
C ILE A 7 -16.52 -8.47 4.87
N LEU A 8 -15.53 -7.59 4.77
CA LEU A 8 -14.74 -7.22 5.92
C LEU A 8 -15.57 -6.49 6.99
N SER A 9 -16.44 -5.56 6.58
CA SER A 9 -17.33 -4.87 7.51
C SER A 9 -18.24 -5.85 8.26
N THR A 10 -18.67 -6.95 7.61
CA THR A 10 -19.42 -8.02 8.28
C THR A 10 -18.58 -8.88 9.21
N TYR A 11 -17.29 -9.08 8.92
CA TYR A 11 -16.36 -9.81 9.79
C TYR A 11 -16.02 -9.01 11.07
N ILE A 12 -15.79 -7.70 10.94
CA ILE A 12 -15.54 -6.78 12.06
C ILE A 12 -16.74 -6.72 13.01
N PHE A 13 -17.97 -6.83 12.48
CA PHE A 13 -19.19 -6.82 13.29
C PHE A 13 -19.42 -8.14 14.07
N PHE A 14 -18.79 -9.24 13.65
CA PHE A 14 -19.06 -10.59 14.20
C PHE A 14 -17.97 -11.10 15.15
N SER A 15 -16.76 -10.53 15.14
CA SER A 15 -15.70 -10.90 16.08
C SER A 15 -15.66 -9.97 17.31
N LEU A 16 -15.60 -10.55 18.51
CA LEU A 16 -15.71 -9.86 19.81
C LEU A 16 -14.54 -8.91 20.17
N ASP A 17 -13.37 -9.01 19.51
CA ASP A 17 -12.21 -8.16 19.77
C ASP A 17 -11.88 -7.24 18.59
N SER A 18 -11.86 -5.92 18.85
CA SER A 18 -11.54 -4.90 17.84
C SER A 18 -10.11 -5.03 17.29
N MET A 19 -9.16 -5.45 18.11
CA MET A 19 -7.76 -5.58 17.69
C MET A 19 -7.52 -6.78 16.77
N SER A 20 -8.19 -7.91 17.00
CA SER A 20 -8.03 -9.09 16.15
C SER A 20 -8.67 -8.90 14.78
N SER A 21 -9.82 -8.22 14.71
CA SER A 21 -10.47 -7.91 13.43
C SER A 21 -9.62 -6.99 12.53
N LEU A 22 -8.92 -6.01 13.11
CA LEU A 22 -8.01 -5.12 12.39
C LEU A 22 -6.81 -5.86 11.82
N VAL A 23 -6.23 -6.80 12.57
CA VAL A 23 -5.10 -7.61 12.07
C VAL A 23 -5.54 -8.51 10.91
N VAL A 24 -6.71 -9.12 10.99
CA VAL A 24 -7.25 -9.95 9.90
C VAL A 24 -7.52 -9.10 8.64
N PHE A 25 -8.01 -7.87 8.80
CA PHE A 25 -8.19 -6.95 7.68
C PHE A 25 -6.88 -6.67 6.95
N ILE A 26 -5.86 -6.30 7.72
CA ILE A 26 -4.54 -5.96 7.17
C ILE A 26 -3.97 -7.15 6.38
N LEU A 27 -4.08 -8.36 6.91
CA LEU A 27 -3.61 -9.58 6.22
C LEU A 27 -4.33 -9.83 4.89
N LEU A 28 -5.65 -9.61 4.85
CA LEU A 28 -6.43 -9.76 3.63
C LEU A 28 -6.01 -8.74 2.57
N GLU A 29 -5.79 -7.48 2.95
CA GLU A 29 -5.35 -6.45 2.02
C GLU A 29 -3.95 -6.73 1.44
N VAL A 30 -2.99 -7.18 2.26
CA VAL A 30 -1.66 -7.59 1.76
C VAL A 30 -1.78 -8.69 0.71
N CYS A 31 -2.61 -9.71 0.99
CA CYS A 31 -2.81 -10.82 0.06
C CYS A 31 -3.36 -10.33 -1.28
N LEU A 32 -4.39 -9.48 -1.26
CA LEU A 32 -4.96 -8.89 -2.48
C LEU A 32 -3.94 -8.06 -3.26
N TYR A 33 -3.17 -7.20 -2.59
CA TYR A 33 -2.16 -6.38 -3.27
C TYR A 33 -1.03 -7.22 -3.85
N SER A 34 -0.62 -8.31 -3.18
CA SER A 34 0.39 -9.24 -3.73
C SER A 34 -0.10 -9.93 -5.01
N ILE A 35 -1.38 -10.30 -5.06
CA ILE A 35 -1.99 -10.89 -6.26
C ILE A 35 -2.11 -9.83 -7.36
N LEU A 36 -2.51 -8.60 -7.04
CA LEU A 36 -2.58 -7.51 -8.02
C LEU A 36 -1.21 -7.19 -8.62
N LEU A 37 -0.17 -7.15 -7.78
CA LEU A 37 1.21 -6.97 -8.24
C LEU A 37 1.57 -8.08 -9.23
N SER A 38 1.21 -9.34 -8.93
CA SER A 38 1.48 -10.50 -9.77
C SER A 38 0.89 -10.41 -11.19
N MET A 39 -0.18 -9.63 -11.38
CA MET A 39 -0.89 -9.51 -12.66
C MET A 39 -0.54 -8.25 -13.46
N SER A 40 -0.05 -7.19 -12.81
CA SER A 40 0.01 -5.83 -13.38
C SER A 40 1.41 -5.23 -13.46
N TRP A 41 2.46 -6.06 -13.40
CA TRP A 41 3.87 -5.64 -13.46
C TRP A 41 4.25 -4.77 -14.66
N PHE A 42 3.48 -4.84 -15.75
CA PHE A 42 3.85 -4.19 -17.00
C PHE A 42 3.66 -2.67 -16.97
N HIS A 43 2.71 -2.14 -16.21
CA HIS A 43 2.44 -0.70 -16.17
C HIS A 43 3.03 -0.08 -14.89
N VAL A 44 4.05 0.76 -15.05
CA VAL A 44 4.76 1.39 -13.91
C VAL A 44 3.81 2.22 -13.05
N MET A 45 2.82 2.87 -13.66
CA MET A 45 1.79 3.63 -12.93
C MET A 45 1.00 2.76 -11.95
N ILE A 46 0.63 1.54 -12.36
CA ILE A 46 -0.12 0.61 -11.51
C ILE A 46 0.79 0.12 -10.38
N LEU A 47 2.07 -0.10 -10.67
CA LEU A 47 3.05 -0.51 -9.66
C LEU A 47 3.28 0.57 -8.60
N LEU A 48 3.34 1.86 -9.00
CA LEU A 48 3.44 3.00 -8.08
C LEU A 48 2.20 3.12 -7.18
N MET A 49 1.00 2.95 -7.75
CA MET A 49 -0.24 2.96 -6.96
C MET A 49 -0.28 1.81 -5.95
N ILE A 50 0.16 0.60 -6.32
CA ILE A 50 0.23 -0.54 -5.39
C ILE A 50 1.24 -0.25 -4.27
N LEU A 51 2.38 0.38 -4.58
CA LEU A 51 3.39 0.75 -3.59
C LEU A 51 2.83 1.77 -2.57
N GLU A 52 2.11 2.79 -3.03
CA GLU A 52 1.50 3.79 -2.15
C GLU A 52 0.46 3.15 -1.21
N MET A 53 -0.35 2.22 -1.72
CA MET A 53 -1.31 1.48 -0.89
C MET A 53 -0.61 0.60 0.17
N LEU A 54 0.53 -0.02 -0.15
CA LEU A 54 1.32 -0.77 0.83
C LEU A 54 1.89 0.15 1.92
N MET A 55 2.36 1.35 1.57
CA MET A 55 2.87 2.32 2.55
C MET A 55 1.77 2.80 3.51
N LEU A 56 0.55 3.00 3.02
CA LEU A 56 -0.61 3.33 3.86
C LEU A 56 -0.98 2.19 4.82
N LEU A 57 -0.85 0.94 4.38
CA LEU A 57 -1.09 -0.22 5.24
C LEU A 57 -0.06 -0.33 6.37
N ILE A 58 1.22 -0.12 6.05
CA ILE A 58 2.29 -0.09 7.05
C ILE A 58 2.06 1.05 8.04
N PHE A 59 1.64 2.22 7.56
CA PHE A 59 1.25 3.34 8.42
C PHE A 59 0.14 2.96 9.40
N LEU A 60 -0.91 2.27 8.95
CA LEU A 60 -2.00 1.81 9.82
C LEU A 60 -1.49 0.87 10.92
N LEU A 61 -0.65 -0.10 10.57
CA LEU A 61 -0.06 -1.05 11.53
C LEU A 61 0.83 -0.33 12.56
N MET A 62 1.65 0.63 12.11
CA MET A 62 2.51 1.42 12.98
C MET A 62 1.68 2.25 13.98
N ASN A 63 0.58 2.87 13.54
CA ASN A 63 -0.32 3.60 14.43
C ASN A 63 -0.92 2.70 15.53
N PHE A 64 -1.36 1.49 15.18
CA PHE A 64 -1.87 0.55 16.17
C PHE A 64 -0.80 0.12 17.18
N SER A 65 0.42 -0.17 16.72
CA SER A 65 1.51 -0.55 17.61
C SER A 65 1.88 0.56 18.60
N ILE A 66 1.88 1.82 18.14
CA ILE A 66 2.20 2.98 18.97
C ILE A 66 1.08 3.26 19.98
N LEU A 67 -0.19 3.07 19.58
CA LEU A 67 -1.33 3.15 20.50
C LEU A 67 -1.25 2.09 21.60
N LEU A 68 -0.92 0.84 21.25
CA LEU A 68 -0.76 -0.27 22.19
C LEU A 68 0.38 -0.03 23.18
N MET A 69 1.53 0.46 22.69
CA MET A 69 2.70 0.75 23.53
C MET A 69 2.65 2.13 24.21
N LYS A 70 1.63 2.94 23.93
CA LYS A 70 1.47 4.33 24.40
C LYS A 70 2.72 5.20 24.13
N MET A 71 3.36 5.00 22.98
CA MET A 71 4.55 5.74 22.59
C MET A 71 4.20 7.09 21.94
N SER A 72 5.14 8.03 21.90
CA SER A 72 4.96 9.31 21.22
C SER A 72 4.88 9.13 19.70
N GLY A 73 3.96 9.84 19.04
CA GLY A 73 3.72 9.76 17.59
C GLY A 73 4.80 10.39 16.68
N ILE A 74 5.95 10.78 17.22
CA ILE A 74 7.05 11.40 16.45
C ILE A 74 7.57 10.43 15.37
N PHE A 75 7.62 9.13 15.67
CA PHE A 75 8.03 8.11 14.71
C PHE A 75 7.10 8.04 13.50
N ILE A 76 5.78 8.17 13.73
CA ILE A 76 4.76 8.16 12.66
C ILE A 76 4.93 9.38 11.75
N PHE A 77 5.17 10.55 12.33
CA PHE A 77 5.39 11.76 11.56
C PHE A 77 6.61 11.64 10.64
N MET A 78 7.74 11.17 11.17
CA MET A 78 8.94 10.93 10.34
C MET A 78 8.66 9.90 9.24
N PHE A 79 7.96 8.81 9.55
CA PHE A 79 7.61 7.78 8.56
C PHE A 79 6.81 8.33 7.38
N ILE A 80 5.75 9.12 7.62
CA ILE A 80 4.94 9.69 6.53
C ILE A 80 5.76 10.66 5.67
N THR A 81 6.60 11.49 6.28
CA THR A 81 7.41 12.44 5.51
C THR A 81 8.39 11.73 4.58
N LEU A 82 8.98 10.62 5.02
CA LEU A 82 9.84 9.77 4.19
C LEU A 82 9.05 9.05 3.09
N SER A 83 7.85 8.53 3.40
CA SER A 83 7.03 7.83 2.41
C SER A 83 6.57 8.75 1.28
N VAL A 84 6.20 10.00 1.61
CA VAL A 84 5.84 11.01 0.59
C VAL A 84 7.05 11.41 -0.25
N ALA A 85 8.23 11.51 0.36
CA ALA A 85 9.47 11.79 -0.37
C ALA A 85 9.79 10.66 -1.37
N GLU A 86 9.70 9.39 -0.96
CA GLU A 86 9.88 8.24 -1.84
C GLU A 86 8.88 8.24 -3.00
N ALA A 87 7.59 8.50 -2.72
CA ALA A 87 6.56 8.61 -3.74
C ALA A 87 6.85 9.73 -4.76
N SER A 88 7.36 10.89 -4.30
CA SER A 88 7.74 12.00 -5.18
C SER A 88 8.89 11.62 -6.13
N VAL A 89 9.87 10.85 -5.64
CA VAL A 89 10.97 10.33 -6.45
C VAL A 89 10.45 9.31 -7.46
N GLY A 90 9.58 8.38 -7.04
CA GLY A 90 8.95 7.39 -7.92
C GLY A 90 8.15 8.03 -9.08
N MET A 91 7.36 9.06 -8.78
CA MET A 91 6.64 9.81 -9.81
C MET A 91 7.57 10.57 -10.75
N SER A 92 8.65 11.16 -10.25
CA SER A 92 9.64 11.84 -11.11
C SER A 92 10.31 10.87 -12.09
N LEU A 93 10.66 9.66 -11.64
CA LEU A 93 11.21 8.59 -12.48
C LEU A 93 10.24 8.16 -13.57
N LEU A 94 8.97 7.98 -13.22
CA LEU A 94 7.93 7.67 -14.19
C LEU A 94 7.83 8.76 -15.26
N THR A 95 7.81 10.05 -14.86
CA THR A 95 7.71 11.14 -15.85
C THR A 95 8.90 11.16 -16.81
N MET A 96 10.10 10.76 -16.36
CA MET A 96 11.25 10.59 -17.24
C MET A 96 11.05 9.42 -18.21
N LEU A 97 10.59 8.26 -17.74
CA LEU A 97 10.33 7.08 -18.59
C LEU A 97 9.30 7.36 -19.68
N VAL A 98 8.19 8.02 -19.32
CA VAL A 98 7.14 8.38 -20.29
C VAL A 98 7.67 9.38 -21.32
N ARG A 99 8.54 10.33 -20.92
CA ARG A 99 9.16 11.28 -21.86
C ARG A 99 10.21 10.64 -22.78
N SER A 100 10.91 9.58 -22.33
CA SER A 100 11.95 8.92 -23.14
C SER A 100 11.42 7.84 -24.07
N HIS A 101 10.39 7.09 -23.66
CA HIS A 101 9.87 5.94 -24.42
C HIS A 101 8.45 6.13 -24.93
N GLY A 102 7.76 7.19 -24.51
CA GLY A 102 6.40 7.50 -24.95
C GLY A 102 5.31 6.62 -24.33
N ASN A 103 5.69 5.66 -23.46
CA ASN A 103 4.76 4.76 -22.78
C ASN A 103 5.24 4.41 -21.36
N ASP A 104 4.30 4.03 -20.50
CA ASP A 104 4.55 3.58 -19.12
C ASP A 104 4.78 2.06 -19.00
N PHE A 105 4.82 1.37 -20.14
CA PHE A 105 4.98 -0.07 -20.23
C PHE A 105 6.44 -0.49 -20.07
N MET A 106 6.74 -1.27 -19.03
CA MET A 106 8.03 -1.92 -18.84
C MET A 106 8.12 -3.13 -19.76
N GLN A 107 8.59 -2.90 -20.98
CA GLN A 107 8.92 -3.99 -21.88
C GLN A 107 10.31 -4.53 -21.55
N ILE A 108 10.39 -5.79 -21.13
CA ILE A 108 11.64 -6.53 -21.09
C ILE A 108 12.04 -6.83 -22.55
N SER A 109 12.91 -6.00 -23.12
CA SER A 109 13.51 -6.28 -24.42
C SER A 109 14.64 -7.30 -24.22
N ILE A 110 14.31 -8.59 -24.33
CA ILE A 110 15.31 -9.68 -24.38
C ILE A 110 15.81 -9.85 -25.83
N PHE A 111 16.39 -8.79 -26.40
CA PHE A 111 17.19 -8.92 -27.62
C PHE A 111 18.58 -8.34 -27.36
#